data_AF-A0A0P5E1A3-F1
#
_entry.id   AF-A0A0P5E1A3-F1
#
_cell.length_a   1.000
_cell.length_b   1.000
_cell.length_c   1.000
_cell.angle_alpha   90.00
_cell.angle_beta   90.00
_cell.angle_gamma   90.00
#
_symmetry.space_group_name_H-M   'P 1'
#
loop_
_entity.id
_entity.type
_entity.pdbx_description
1 polymer ?
#
loop_
_entity_poly.entity_id
_entity_poly.type
_entity_poly.pdbx_seq_one_letter_code
_entity_poly.pdbx_strand_id
1 'polypeptide(L)'
;MARSDGEFFTIRIVWLVLVFVNATCQSERRIYPDLSTTTSVSHSAFVNVIGINNSSGDSWNKAARPFQFNQQRACLCCRNGCDLQMGNLTCHQVSHFTRDYLADCSASIVSLNIVEGRFKTMKESGLFEGEYPALRKLSIRNSHLEQAEQWPVPQQLIELDFSNNSRLDFIAWNVFKQAVQLEILILANNKLDRIPDVISMMNGNSRLSTLELSGNEWDCQGNFQWVLTLHEQGVLLNGDSLTCHDAQHKESWIDLSYSIIKRENNKKTVAAECRSRTSGCYCEFVSAGIGGRGSYTVQVDCSNRQMTSLPAELPNFTNELDVSGNNLTSLDQVIKYGNPPLKVLIADSNRIESIRNLSGSDFMRNFSRFSLRHNFITPSEIPLDDIVQVPFEFQFKYIYLYNNSWECDCNTATRVRDWLWKYRHVVNDSSQLLCSRDGKKIPVLHLLPNQVCDDPNYLRNATSEAEMNERNISILHSIIYVEVAAIAVLGLKLAYDSWHYFRHGQLPWIATKLL
;
A
#
# COMPACT_ATOMS: atom_id res chain seq x y z
N MET A 1 -19.08 -59.14 -75.79
CA MET A 1 -18.63 -57.80 -76.23
C MET A 1 -18.37 -56.99 -74.97
N ALA A 2 -17.13 -56.58 -74.65
CA ALA A 2 -16.32 -55.56 -75.34
C ALA A 2 -16.95 -54.16 -75.14
N ARG A 3 -16.43 -53.33 -74.23
CA ARG A 3 -15.38 -52.29 -74.43
C ARG A 3 -15.88 -51.02 -75.15
N SER A 4 -15.53 -49.79 -74.79
CA SER A 4 -14.76 -49.21 -73.65
C SER A 4 -14.83 -47.66 -73.69
N ASP A 5 -14.28 -46.81 -72.81
CA ASP A 5 -13.43 -46.99 -71.61
C ASP A 5 -14.13 -46.48 -70.31
N GLY A 6 -13.81 -45.43 -69.52
CA GLY A 6 -12.82 -44.33 -69.54
C GLY A 6 -13.38 -42.97 -70.00
N GLU A 7 -13.15 -41.81 -69.36
CA GLU A 7 -12.52 -41.42 -68.08
C GLU A 7 -13.17 -40.09 -67.56
N PHE A 8 -12.67 -39.51 -66.46
CA PHE A 8 -12.96 -38.15 -65.91
C PHE A 8 -14.41 -37.78 -65.53
N PHE A 9 -14.68 -37.67 -64.22
CA PHE A 9 -14.84 -36.35 -63.56
C PHE A 9 -14.85 -36.46 -62.02
N THR A 10 -13.66 -36.45 -61.43
CA THR A 10 -13.49 -36.05 -60.01
C THR A 10 -13.10 -34.56 -60.00
N ILE A 11 -13.36 -33.86 -58.88
CA ILE A 11 -12.98 -32.45 -58.55
C ILE A 11 -14.04 -31.38 -58.85
N ARG A 12 -14.38 -30.62 -57.78
CA ARG A 12 -15.32 -29.47 -57.69
C ARG A 12 -16.80 -29.86 -57.89
N ILE A 13 -17.78 -29.24 -57.19
CA ILE A 13 -17.75 -27.99 -56.41
C ILE A 13 -18.13 -28.23 -54.93
N VAL A 14 -17.29 -27.75 -54.00
CA VAL A 14 -17.71 -27.42 -52.63
C VAL A 14 -18.20 -25.97 -52.64
N TRP A 15 -19.52 -25.74 -52.54
CA TRP A 15 -20.15 -24.44 -52.21
C TRP A 15 -21.63 -24.67 -51.84
N LEU A 16 -21.88 -25.27 -50.67
CA LEU A 16 -23.20 -25.23 -50.02
C LEU A 16 -23.08 -24.40 -48.74
N VAL A 17 -22.93 -23.10 -48.94
CA VAL A 17 -22.70 -22.10 -47.87
C VAL A 17 -24.00 -21.37 -47.58
N LEU A 18 -24.49 -21.55 -46.35
CA LEU A 18 -25.25 -20.58 -45.55
C LEU A 18 -26.26 -19.68 -46.29
N VAL A 19 -27.46 -20.20 -46.56
CA VAL A 19 -28.66 -19.34 -46.62
C VAL A 19 -29.22 -19.24 -45.20
N PHE A 20 -28.65 -18.33 -44.40
CA PHE A 20 -29.26 -17.93 -43.13
C PHE A 20 -30.57 -17.16 -43.40
N VAL A 21 -31.57 -17.33 -42.53
CA VAL A 21 -32.84 -16.60 -42.62
C VAL A 21 -32.61 -15.14 -42.21
N ASN A 22 -32.22 -14.30 -43.17
CA ASN A 22 -31.87 -12.91 -42.92
C ASN A 22 -33.13 -12.01 -42.87
N ALA A 23 -33.90 -12.14 -41.80
CA ALA A 23 -35.08 -11.30 -41.54
C ALA A 23 -34.67 -9.96 -40.90
N THR A 24 -34.06 -9.06 -41.67
CA THR A 24 -33.67 -7.72 -41.20
C THR A 24 -34.90 -6.82 -41.04
N CYS A 25 -35.29 -6.53 -39.81
CA CYS A 25 -36.44 -5.69 -39.50
C CYS A 25 -36.08 -4.20 -39.50
N GLN A 26 -35.60 -3.66 -40.64
CA GLN A 26 -35.30 -2.23 -40.75
C GLN A 26 -36.55 -1.37 -40.51
N SER A 27 -36.44 -0.36 -39.65
CA SER A 27 -37.50 0.62 -39.45
C SER A 27 -37.53 1.64 -40.60
N GLU A 28 -38.72 1.88 -41.16
CA GLU A 28 -38.94 2.90 -42.20
C GLU A 28 -38.91 4.32 -41.62
N ARG A 29 -37.72 4.78 -41.20
CA ARG A 29 -37.44 6.16 -40.77
C ARG A 29 -36.09 6.70 -41.24
N ARG A 30 -35.69 6.39 -42.49
CA ARG A 30 -34.76 7.25 -43.28
C ARG A 30 -34.68 6.83 -44.74
N ILE A 31 -35.40 7.55 -45.60
CA ILE A 31 -35.15 7.88 -47.03
C ILE A 31 -36.36 8.73 -47.48
N TYR A 32 -36.14 9.70 -48.38
CA TYR A 32 -37.08 10.78 -48.76
C TYR A 32 -37.46 11.78 -47.64
N PRO A 33 -36.79 12.95 -47.57
CA PRO A 33 -37.52 14.20 -47.40
C PRO A 33 -38.36 14.47 -48.68
N ASP A 34 -39.46 15.20 -48.53
CA ASP A 34 -40.35 15.68 -49.60
C ASP A 34 -40.77 14.67 -50.69
N LEU A 35 -41.96 14.09 -50.52
CA LEU A 35 -43.00 14.34 -51.52
C LEU A 35 -44.39 14.32 -50.88
N SER A 36 -45.22 15.29 -51.27
CA SER A 36 -46.64 15.33 -50.93
C SER A 36 -47.48 14.78 -52.10
N THR A 37 -48.79 14.66 -51.87
CA THR A 37 -49.85 14.27 -52.82
C THR A 37 -50.05 12.77 -53.09
N THR A 38 -51.31 12.48 -53.37
CA THR A 38 -51.93 11.17 -53.61
C THR A 38 -51.59 10.55 -54.96
N THR A 39 -51.46 9.23 -55.03
CA THR A 39 -52.05 8.41 -56.12
C THR A 39 -52.08 6.92 -55.76
N SER A 40 -52.93 6.16 -56.43
CA SER A 40 -53.04 4.69 -56.28
C SER A 40 -52.90 4.02 -57.65
N VAL A 41 -51.94 3.11 -57.81
CA VAL A 41 -51.71 2.33 -59.04
C VAL A 41 -51.29 0.90 -58.68
N SER A 42 -51.55 -0.04 -59.59
CA SER A 42 -51.60 -1.49 -59.35
C SER A 42 -50.31 -2.28 -59.62
N HIS A 43 -50.34 -3.57 -59.28
CA HIS A 43 -49.37 -4.58 -59.70
C HIS A 43 -49.18 -4.60 -61.23
N SER A 44 -47.99 -4.24 -61.75
CA SER A 44 -47.36 -4.88 -62.93
C SER A 44 -46.03 -4.24 -63.33
N ALA A 45 -44.89 -4.73 -62.81
CA ALA A 45 -43.57 -4.73 -63.49
C ALA A 45 -42.47 -5.29 -62.58
N PHE A 46 -41.90 -6.44 -62.94
CA PHE A 46 -40.44 -6.66 -62.98
C PHE A 46 -40.15 -7.98 -63.68
N VAL A 47 -39.90 -7.92 -64.99
CA VAL A 47 -39.46 -9.04 -65.82
C VAL A 47 -38.19 -8.63 -66.53
N ASN A 48 -37.07 -9.25 -66.15
CA ASN A 48 -35.96 -9.68 -67.02
C ASN A 48 -34.73 -10.06 -66.18
N VAL A 49 -34.16 -11.24 -66.44
CA VAL A 49 -32.85 -11.46 -67.11
C VAL A 49 -32.54 -12.97 -67.03
N ILE A 50 -31.71 -13.46 -67.97
CA ILE A 50 -31.38 -14.87 -68.28
C ILE A 50 -32.47 -15.59 -69.08
N GLY A 51 -32.19 -15.79 -70.37
CA GLY A 51 -32.94 -16.70 -71.24
C GLY A 51 -32.02 -17.80 -71.78
N ILE A 52 -32.55 -19.03 -71.83
CA ILE A 52 -32.03 -20.13 -72.63
C ILE A 52 -33.24 -20.76 -73.35
N ASN A 53 -33.12 -20.99 -74.65
CA ASN A 53 -34.21 -21.53 -75.49
C ASN A 53 -34.26 -23.06 -75.44
N ASN A 54 -35.49 -23.60 -75.49
CA ASN A 54 -35.85 -24.94 -76.00
C ASN A 54 -35.30 -26.17 -75.22
N SER A 55 -35.97 -27.33 -75.23
CA SER A 55 -37.30 -27.70 -75.76
C SER A 55 -37.79 -28.98 -75.11
N SER A 56 -39.12 -29.20 -75.08
CA SER A 56 -39.84 -30.34 -74.46
C SER A 56 -39.68 -30.44 -72.93
N GLY A 57 -40.64 -30.99 -72.18
CA GLY A 57 -41.99 -31.42 -72.55
C GLY A 57 -42.63 -32.17 -71.38
N ASP A 58 -43.76 -31.67 -70.87
CA ASP A 58 -44.66 -32.26 -69.86
C ASP A 58 -44.08 -33.06 -68.67
N SER A 59 -44.27 -32.53 -67.44
CA SER A 59 -44.87 -33.25 -66.29
C SER A 59 -44.54 -32.66 -64.90
N TRP A 60 -44.97 -31.43 -64.57
CA TRP A 60 -45.01 -30.94 -63.17
C TRP A 60 -46.25 -30.12 -62.77
N ASN A 61 -47.33 -30.14 -63.56
CA ASN A 61 -48.62 -29.51 -63.22
C ASN A 61 -49.41 -30.28 -62.15
N LYS A 62 -48.86 -30.42 -60.92
CA LYS A 62 -49.57 -31.02 -59.78
C LYS A 62 -49.12 -30.62 -58.36
N ALA A 63 -48.44 -29.48 -58.19
CA ALA A 63 -47.98 -29.00 -56.87
C ALA A 63 -48.21 -27.49 -56.59
N ALA A 64 -49.05 -26.80 -57.36
CA ALA A 64 -49.30 -25.37 -57.19
C ALA A 64 -50.50 -25.07 -56.27
N ARG A 65 -50.31 -25.16 -54.94
CA ARG A 65 -51.14 -24.37 -54.00
C ARG A 65 -50.61 -22.93 -54.00
N PRO A 66 -51.46 -21.89 -53.93
CA PRO A 66 -50.96 -20.52 -53.74
C PRO A 66 -50.26 -20.44 -52.39
N PHE A 67 -48.94 -20.27 -52.39
CA PHE A 67 -48.19 -19.96 -51.18
C PHE A 67 -48.43 -18.48 -50.87
N GLN A 68 -49.57 -18.18 -50.21
CA GLN A 68 -49.86 -16.83 -49.75
C GLN A 68 -48.77 -16.40 -48.78
N PHE A 69 -47.85 -15.56 -49.27
CA PHE A 69 -46.83 -14.93 -48.45
C PHE A 69 -47.54 -14.01 -47.47
N ASN A 70 -47.69 -14.47 -46.23
CA ASN A 70 -48.53 -13.82 -45.23
C ASN A 70 -47.74 -12.65 -44.58
N GLN A 71 -47.57 -11.57 -45.36
CA GLN A 71 -46.73 -10.40 -45.06
C GLN A 71 -47.11 -9.62 -43.78
N GLN A 72 -48.10 -10.07 -43.02
CA GLN A 72 -48.54 -9.46 -41.76
C GLN A 72 -47.84 -10.01 -40.50
N ARG A 73 -46.99 -11.04 -40.60
CA ARG A 73 -46.08 -11.45 -39.51
C ARG A 73 -44.76 -10.66 -39.53
N ALA A 74 -44.85 -9.34 -39.34
CA ALA A 74 -43.71 -8.57 -38.86
C ALA A 74 -43.36 -9.04 -37.44
N CYS A 75 -42.07 -9.17 -37.11
CA CYS A 75 -41.64 -9.67 -35.80
C CYS A 75 -42.13 -8.74 -34.67
N LEU A 76 -42.94 -9.26 -33.74
CA LEU A 76 -43.53 -8.45 -32.66
C LEU A 76 -42.49 -7.74 -31.79
N CYS A 77 -41.30 -8.32 -31.65
CA CYS A 77 -40.20 -7.80 -30.84
C CYS A 77 -39.56 -6.49 -31.34
N CYS A 78 -39.87 -6.03 -32.56
CA CYS A 78 -39.42 -4.74 -33.08
C CYS A 78 -40.42 -3.59 -32.82
N ARG A 79 -41.20 -3.70 -31.73
CA ARG A 79 -42.15 -2.68 -31.27
C ARG A 79 -41.56 -1.86 -30.11
N ASN A 80 -42.23 -0.77 -29.75
CA ASN A 80 -42.06 -0.05 -28.49
C ASN A 80 -40.63 0.43 -28.15
N GLY A 81 -39.79 0.70 -29.17
CA GLY A 81 -38.42 1.19 -28.98
C GLY A 81 -37.32 0.12 -29.01
N CYS A 82 -37.65 -1.12 -29.38
CA CYS A 82 -36.69 -2.19 -29.58
C CYS A 82 -36.38 -2.46 -31.07
N ASP A 83 -35.12 -2.80 -31.36
CA ASP A 83 -34.62 -3.28 -32.66
C ASP A 83 -33.88 -4.62 -32.50
N LEU A 84 -34.10 -5.56 -33.43
CA LEU A 84 -33.59 -6.94 -33.37
C LEU A 84 -32.74 -7.24 -34.60
N GLN A 85 -31.43 -7.38 -34.39
CA GLN A 85 -30.46 -7.67 -35.45
C GLN A 85 -29.67 -8.95 -35.12
N MET A 86 -29.88 -10.02 -35.89
CA MET A 86 -29.14 -11.29 -35.78
C MET A 86 -29.08 -11.87 -34.35
N GLY A 87 -30.18 -11.79 -33.58
CA GLY A 87 -30.26 -12.26 -32.19
C GLY A 87 -29.75 -11.27 -31.14
N ASN A 88 -29.29 -10.07 -31.53
CA ASN A 88 -29.08 -8.95 -30.62
C ASN A 88 -30.32 -8.05 -30.60
N LEU A 89 -31.02 -8.00 -29.46
CA LEU A 89 -32.13 -7.09 -29.22
C LEU A 89 -31.62 -5.86 -28.46
N THR A 90 -31.83 -4.66 -29.00
CA THR A 90 -31.49 -3.39 -28.34
C THR A 90 -32.77 -2.58 -28.13
N CYS A 91 -33.06 -2.20 -26.89
CA CYS A 91 -34.29 -1.54 -26.46
C CYS A 91 -34.01 -0.20 -25.77
N HIS A 92 -34.69 0.86 -26.20
CA HIS A 92 -34.57 2.20 -25.65
C HIS A 92 -35.83 2.63 -24.88
N GLN A 93 -35.64 3.29 -23.73
CA GLN A 93 -36.71 3.94 -22.94
C GLN A 93 -37.84 3.03 -22.43
N VAL A 94 -37.61 1.71 -22.36
CA VAL A 94 -38.60 0.72 -21.91
C VAL A 94 -38.90 0.86 -20.41
N SER A 95 -40.18 0.90 -20.06
CA SER A 95 -40.65 0.92 -18.66
C SER A 95 -41.00 -0.47 -18.11
N HIS A 96 -41.50 -1.39 -18.94
CA HIS A 96 -41.93 -2.73 -18.54
C HIS A 96 -41.97 -3.67 -19.76
N PHE A 97 -41.47 -4.89 -19.63
CA PHE A 97 -41.68 -6.00 -20.55
C PHE A 97 -42.83 -6.85 -20.03
N THR A 98 -43.92 -7.01 -20.78
CA THR A 98 -44.93 -8.03 -20.45
C THR A 98 -44.55 -9.37 -21.06
N ARG A 99 -45.08 -10.48 -20.52
CA ARG A 99 -44.97 -11.81 -21.12
C ARG A 99 -45.13 -11.85 -22.66
N ASP A 100 -46.12 -11.13 -23.20
CA ASP A 100 -46.41 -11.09 -24.65
C ASP A 100 -45.45 -10.20 -25.46
N TYR A 101 -44.67 -9.33 -24.80
CA TYR A 101 -43.78 -8.35 -25.44
C TYR A 101 -42.65 -9.03 -26.24
N LEU A 102 -42.11 -10.15 -25.71
CA LEU A 102 -40.98 -10.87 -26.29
C LEU A 102 -41.26 -12.34 -26.63
N ALA A 103 -42.48 -12.85 -26.39
CA ALA A 103 -42.83 -14.27 -26.54
C ALA A 103 -42.45 -14.87 -27.91
N ASP A 104 -42.65 -14.13 -29.00
CA ASP A 104 -42.38 -14.60 -30.37
C ASP A 104 -40.88 -14.67 -30.75
N CYS A 105 -39.97 -14.12 -29.92
CA CYS A 105 -38.53 -14.11 -30.20
C CYS A 105 -37.61 -14.47 -29.02
N SER A 106 -38.10 -14.64 -27.80
CA SER A 106 -37.24 -14.81 -26.60
C SER A 106 -36.26 -15.99 -26.73
N ALA A 107 -36.66 -17.04 -27.43
CA ALA A 107 -35.84 -18.22 -27.74
C ALA A 107 -34.68 -17.96 -28.73
N SER A 108 -34.67 -16.84 -29.47
CA SER A 108 -33.61 -16.47 -30.43
C SER A 108 -32.76 -15.27 -30.00
N ILE A 109 -33.07 -14.64 -28.85
CA ILE A 109 -32.24 -13.55 -28.29
C ILE A 109 -30.97 -14.15 -27.68
N VAL A 110 -29.82 -13.79 -28.26
CA VAL A 110 -28.47 -14.14 -27.77
C VAL A 110 -27.87 -12.98 -26.97
N SER A 111 -28.23 -11.74 -27.30
CA SER A 111 -27.76 -10.53 -26.65
C SER A 111 -28.95 -9.60 -26.41
N LEU A 112 -29.08 -9.07 -25.20
CA LEU A 112 -30.11 -8.10 -24.83
C LEU A 112 -29.46 -6.84 -24.25
N ASN A 113 -29.71 -5.70 -24.89
CA ASN A 113 -29.24 -4.38 -24.49
C ASN A 113 -30.44 -3.49 -24.15
N ILE A 114 -30.49 -2.95 -22.94
CA ILE A 114 -31.50 -2.00 -22.48
C ILE A 114 -30.79 -0.68 -22.14
N VAL A 115 -31.29 0.43 -22.69
CA VAL A 115 -30.73 1.77 -22.52
C VAL A 115 -31.86 2.74 -22.16
N GLU A 116 -31.62 3.64 -21.20
CA GLU A 116 -32.63 4.58 -20.68
C GLU A 116 -33.89 3.89 -20.10
N GLY A 117 -33.75 2.64 -19.63
CA GLY A 117 -34.82 1.88 -18.99
C GLY A 117 -35.36 2.60 -17.76
N ARG A 118 -36.69 2.60 -17.59
CA ARG A 118 -37.39 3.45 -16.61
C ARG A 118 -37.83 2.74 -15.33
N PHE A 119 -37.68 1.43 -15.26
CA PHE A 119 -37.91 0.60 -14.08
C PHE A 119 -36.80 0.79 -13.02
N LYS A 120 -37.16 0.68 -11.74
CA LYS A 120 -36.24 0.75 -10.60
C LYS A 120 -35.67 -0.60 -10.20
N THR A 121 -36.38 -1.71 -10.49
CA THR A 121 -35.93 -3.05 -10.08
C THR A 121 -35.97 -4.07 -11.22
N MET A 122 -35.13 -5.10 -11.12
CA MET A 122 -35.15 -6.23 -12.07
C MET A 122 -36.51 -6.93 -12.11
N LYS A 123 -37.26 -6.94 -11.00
CA LYS A 123 -38.62 -7.48 -10.92
C LYS A 123 -39.65 -6.58 -11.63
N GLU A 124 -39.60 -5.27 -11.38
CA GLU A 124 -40.46 -4.28 -12.03
C GLU A 124 -40.25 -4.21 -13.55
N SER A 125 -39.05 -4.55 -14.04
CA SER A 125 -38.79 -4.63 -15.47
C SER A 125 -39.71 -5.62 -16.21
N GLY A 126 -40.27 -6.62 -15.52
CA GLY A 126 -41.04 -7.73 -16.11
C GLY A 126 -40.23 -8.65 -17.03
N LEU A 127 -38.93 -8.40 -17.21
CA LEU A 127 -38.10 -9.05 -18.22
C LEU A 127 -38.14 -10.59 -18.13
N PHE A 128 -38.06 -11.13 -16.92
CA PHE A 128 -38.02 -12.58 -16.67
C PHE A 128 -39.40 -13.24 -16.48
N GLU A 129 -40.48 -12.60 -16.95
CA GLU A 129 -41.76 -13.30 -17.20
C GLU A 129 -41.68 -14.25 -18.43
N GLY A 130 -40.64 -14.10 -19.26
CA GLY A 130 -40.33 -14.96 -20.41
C GLY A 130 -39.04 -15.79 -20.24
N GLU A 131 -38.91 -16.85 -21.04
CA GLU A 131 -37.74 -17.73 -21.06
C GLU A 131 -36.74 -17.35 -22.15
N TYR A 132 -35.45 -17.30 -21.83
CA TYR A 132 -34.36 -16.92 -22.75
C TYR A 132 -33.24 -17.98 -22.84
N PRO A 133 -33.51 -19.17 -23.41
CA PRO A 133 -32.52 -20.26 -23.50
C PRO A 133 -31.27 -19.89 -24.33
N ALA A 134 -31.39 -18.99 -25.29
CA ALA A 134 -30.29 -18.54 -26.14
C ALA A 134 -29.44 -17.41 -25.54
N LEU A 135 -29.90 -16.72 -24.49
CA LEU A 135 -29.24 -15.51 -24.00
C LEU A 135 -27.82 -15.81 -23.49
N ARG A 136 -26.86 -14.96 -23.89
CA ARG A 136 -25.45 -15.00 -23.48
C ARG A 136 -24.97 -13.64 -22.96
N LYS A 137 -25.58 -12.53 -23.39
CA LYS A 137 -25.22 -11.18 -22.96
C LYS A 137 -26.44 -10.41 -22.47
N LEU A 138 -26.34 -9.75 -21.32
CA LEU A 138 -27.35 -8.84 -20.79
C LEU A 138 -26.69 -7.52 -20.39
N SER A 139 -27.16 -6.41 -20.95
CA SER A 139 -26.72 -5.06 -20.63
C SER A 139 -27.92 -4.19 -20.26
N ILE A 140 -27.86 -3.50 -19.12
CA ILE A 140 -28.85 -2.51 -18.68
C ILE A 140 -28.08 -1.27 -18.25
N ARG A 141 -27.99 -0.28 -19.13
CA ARG A 141 -27.12 0.90 -18.97
C ARG A 141 -27.90 2.21 -18.98
N ASN A 142 -27.32 3.25 -18.37
CA ASN A 142 -27.88 4.61 -18.37
C ASN A 142 -29.38 4.63 -17.97
N SER A 143 -29.78 3.72 -17.07
CA SER A 143 -31.19 3.43 -16.75
C SER A 143 -31.48 3.81 -15.29
N HIS A 144 -32.76 3.81 -14.92
CA HIS A 144 -33.23 4.13 -13.56
C HIS A 144 -33.12 2.95 -12.58
N LEU A 145 -32.31 1.93 -12.88
CA LEU A 145 -32.14 0.76 -12.03
C LEU A 145 -31.56 1.18 -10.67
N GLU A 146 -32.30 0.90 -9.62
CA GLU A 146 -31.96 1.17 -8.23
C GLU A 146 -31.56 -0.13 -7.50
N GLN A 147 -32.23 -1.26 -7.79
CA GLN A 147 -31.95 -2.54 -7.11
C GLN A 147 -32.02 -3.77 -8.03
N ALA A 148 -31.01 -4.65 -7.92
CA ALA A 148 -30.91 -5.91 -8.65
C ALA A 148 -31.12 -7.13 -7.72
N GLU A 149 -32.32 -7.23 -7.16
CA GLU A 149 -32.76 -8.36 -6.32
C GLU A 149 -33.40 -9.51 -7.10
N GLN A 150 -33.26 -10.73 -6.58
CA GLN A 150 -34.15 -11.89 -6.78
C GLN A 150 -34.65 -12.12 -8.23
N TRP A 151 -33.72 -12.21 -9.18
CA TRP A 151 -34.00 -12.55 -10.58
C TRP A 151 -33.32 -13.87 -11.00
N PRO A 152 -33.92 -14.64 -11.93
CA PRO A 152 -33.36 -15.92 -12.39
C PRO A 152 -32.20 -15.67 -13.35
N VAL A 153 -30.96 -15.65 -12.83
CA VAL A 153 -29.76 -15.46 -13.64
C VAL A 153 -29.58 -16.66 -14.58
N PRO A 154 -29.55 -16.48 -15.92
CA PRO A 154 -29.37 -17.59 -16.84
C PRO A 154 -28.00 -18.25 -16.64
N GLN A 155 -27.96 -19.56 -16.45
CA GLN A 155 -26.70 -20.29 -16.21
C GLN A 155 -25.72 -20.19 -17.38
N GLN A 156 -26.27 -19.99 -18.58
CA GLN A 156 -25.60 -19.76 -19.85
C GLN A 156 -25.09 -18.32 -20.06
N LEU A 157 -25.31 -17.38 -19.13
CA LEU A 157 -24.92 -15.98 -19.29
C LEU A 157 -23.38 -15.85 -19.19
N ILE A 158 -22.79 -15.16 -20.18
CA ILE A 158 -21.35 -14.92 -20.33
C ILE A 158 -20.99 -13.48 -19.96
N GLU A 159 -21.84 -12.51 -20.31
CA GLU A 159 -21.61 -11.08 -20.10
C GLU A 159 -22.79 -10.43 -19.39
N LEU A 160 -22.51 -9.71 -18.30
CA LEU A 160 -23.45 -8.86 -17.60
C LEU A 160 -22.89 -7.46 -17.41
N ASP A 161 -23.64 -6.45 -17.84
CA ASP A 161 -23.26 -5.05 -17.77
C ASP A 161 -24.40 -4.20 -17.20
N PHE A 162 -24.26 -3.80 -15.94
CA PHE A 162 -25.17 -2.86 -15.28
C PHE A 162 -24.49 -1.50 -15.06
N SER A 163 -23.63 -1.05 -15.97
CA SER A 163 -22.89 0.20 -15.80
C SER A 163 -23.74 1.47 -15.96
N ASN A 164 -23.34 2.55 -15.28
CA ASN A 164 -23.92 3.89 -15.41
C ASN A 164 -25.40 4.00 -14.96
N ASN A 165 -25.84 3.16 -14.03
CA ASN A 165 -27.13 3.31 -13.34
C ASN A 165 -26.89 4.07 -12.03
N SER A 166 -26.96 5.41 -12.10
CA SER A 166 -26.51 6.35 -11.06
C SER A 166 -27.25 6.30 -9.70
N ARG A 167 -28.09 5.28 -9.49
CA ARG A 167 -28.80 4.97 -8.25
C ARG A 167 -28.75 3.49 -7.85
N LEU A 168 -28.04 2.64 -8.60
CA LEU A 168 -27.95 1.21 -8.31
C LEU A 168 -27.11 0.99 -7.04
N ASP A 169 -27.78 0.90 -5.90
CA ASP A 169 -27.17 0.78 -4.57
C ASP A 169 -27.03 -0.67 -4.10
N PHE A 170 -27.94 -1.55 -4.54
CA PHE A 170 -27.99 -2.93 -4.07
C PHE A 170 -28.07 -3.97 -5.20
N ILE A 171 -27.21 -4.99 -5.10
CA ILE A 171 -27.26 -6.22 -5.90
C ILE A 171 -27.25 -7.40 -4.93
N ALA A 172 -28.20 -8.33 -5.11
CA ALA A 172 -28.27 -9.54 -4.31
C ALA A 172 -27.18 -10.55 -4.74
N TRP A 173 -25.94 -10.37 -4.28
CA TRP A 173 -24.74 -11.10 -4.73
C TRP A 173 -24.87 -12.62 -4.82
N ASN A 174 -25.73 -13.25 -4.03
CA ASN A 174 -26.00 -14.68 -4.08
C ASN A 174 -26.70 -15.16 -5.38
N VAL A 175 -27.29 -14.27 -6.18
CA VAL A 175 -27.89 -14.67 -7.48
C VAL A 175 -26.84 -15.19 -8.47
N PHE A 176 -25.59 -14.72 -8.36
CA PHE A 176 -24.48 -15.14 -9.21
C PHE A 176 -23.99 -16.57 -8.95
N LYS A 177 -24.49 -17.25 -7.90
CA LYS A 177 -24.25 -18.69 -7.66
C LYS A 177 -24.73 -19.61 -8.79
N GLN A 178 -25.57 -19.10 -9.70
CA GLN A 178 -26.04 -19.83 -10.86
C GLN A 178 -25.31 -19.44 -12.16
N ALA A 179 -24.54 -18.35 -12.16
CA ALA A 179 -23.90 -17.74 -13.34
C ALA A 179 -22.57 -18.44 -13.71
N VAL A 180 -22.59 -19.76 -13.85
CA VAL A 180 -21.39 -20.61 -14.00
C VAL A 180 -20.64 -20.45 -15.33
N GLN A 181 -21.18 -19.69 -16.28
CA GLN A 181 -20.52 -19.32 -17.54
C GLN A 181 -20.09 -17.84 -17.62
N LEU A 182 -20.24 -17.07 -16.53
CA LEU A 182 -19.97 -15.63 -16.56
C LEU A 182 -18.47 -15.34 -16.68
N GLU A 183 -18.08 -14.70 -17.78
CA GLU A 183 -16.70 -14.32 -18.12
C GLU A 183 -16.51 -12.79 -17.96
N ILE A 184 -17.56 -11.99 -18.12
CA ILE A 184 -17.50 -10.52 -18.06
C ILE A 184 -18.59 -9.95 -17.14
N LEU A 185 -18.19 -9.15 -16.15
CA LEU A 185 -19.08 -8.44 -15.21
C LEU A 185 -18.69 -6.95 -15.09
N ILE A 186 -19.56 -6.05 -15.55
CA ILE A 186 -19.33 -4.59 -15.53
C ILE A 186 -20.37 -3.93 -14.63
N LEU A 187 -19.90 -3.29 -13.55
CA LEU A 187 -20.71 -2.63 -12.53
C LEU A 187 -20.25 -1.19 -12.24
N ALA A 188 -19.50 -0.58 -13.16
CA ALA A 188 -18.97 0.77 -12.96
C ALA A 188 -20.03 1.90 -13.02
N ASN A 189 -19.72 3.02 -12.36
CA ASN A 189 -20.55 4.24 -12.32
C ASN A 189 -21.96 4.02 -11.73
N ASN A 190 -22.02 3.33 -10.59
CA ASN A 190 -23.25 3.03 -9.85
C ASN A 190 -23.16 3.60 -8.42
N LYS A 191 -23.91 3.04 -7.46
CA LYS A 191 -23.97 3.47 -6.05
C LYS A 191 -23.70 2.34 -5.06
N LEU A 192 -22.96 1.32 -5.48
CA LEU A 192 -22.70 0.12 -4.70
C LEU A 192 -21.75 0.43 -3.53
N ASP A 193 -22.11 -0.03 -2.33
CA ASP A 193 -21.32 0.10 -1.09
C ASP A 193 -20.47 -1.15 -0.82
N ARG A 194 -21.04 -2.35 -0.94
CA ARG A 194 -20.40 -3.60 -0.49
C ARG A 194 -19.62 -4.27 -1.61
N ILE A 195 -18.29 -4.28 -1.51
CA ILE A 195 -17.45 -5.13 -2.38
C ILE A 195 -17.63 -6.61 -1.96
N PRO A 196 -18.14 -7.50 -2.83
CA PRO A 196 -18.46 -8.88 -2.45
C PRO A 196 -17.32 -9.86 -2.73
N ASP A 197 -17.23 -10.96 -1.97
CA ASP A 197 -16.36 -12.08 -2.35
C ASP A 197 -16.89 -12.79 -3.62
N VAL A 198 -16.29 -12.44 -4.76
CA VAL A 198 -16.61 -12.98 -6.09
C VAL A 198 -16.32 -14.48 -6.20
N ILE A 199 -15.31 -14.99 -5.49
CA ILE A 199 -14.94 -16.41 -5.52
C ILE A 199 -16.00 -17.22 -4.76
N SER A 200 -16.43 -16.74 -3.59
CA SER A 200 -17.51 -17.32 -2.78
C SER A 200 -18.88 -17.24 -3.47
N MET A 201 -19.19 -16.14 -4.18
CA MET A 201 -20.45 -16.03 -4.91
C MET A 201 -20.53 -16.95 -6.14
N MET A 202 -19.39 -17.32 -6.77
CA MET A 202 -19.37 -18.20 -7.96
C MET A 202 -19.06 -19.67 -7.61
N ASN A 203 -19.30 -20.07 -6.35
CA ASN A 203 -19.04 -21.41 -5.81
C ASN A 203 -17.59 -21.93 -6.08
N GLY A 204 -16.61 -21.02 -6.15
CA GLY A 204 -15.20 -21.35 -6.39
C GLY A 204 -14.83 -21.75 -7.83
N ASN A 205 -15.78 -21.85 -8.76
CA ASN A 205 -15.54 -22.20 -10.17
C ASN A 205 -15.87 -21.02 -11.09
N SER A 206 -15.17 -19.92 -10.88
CA SER A 206 -15.34 -18.70 -11.68
C SER A 206 -14.67 -18.81 -13.05
N ARG A 207 -15.36 -18.35 -14.09
CA ARG A 207 -14.82 -18.12 -15.44
C ARG A 207 -14.47 -16.65 -15.69
N LEU A 208 -14.60 -15.79 -14.67
CA LEU A 208 -14.52 -14.35 -14.83
C LEU A 208 -13.12 -13.92 -15.29
N SER A 209 -13.03 -13.45 -16.52
CA SER A 209 -11.83 -12.88 -17.14
C SER A 209 -11.86 -11.35 -17.15
N THR A 210 -13.01 -10.74 -16.85
CA THR A 210 -13.18 -9.28 -16.84
C THR A 210 -14.17 -8.86 -15.77
N LEU A 211 -13.70 -8.03 -14.84
CA LEU A 211 -14.47 -7.43 -13.76
C LEU A 211 -14.17 -5.92 -13.77
N GLU A 212 -15.20 -5.08 -13.68
CA GLU A 212 -15.06 -3.61 -13.71
C GLU A 212 -15.99 -2.99 -12.65
N LEU A 213 -15.40 -2.23 -11.72
CA LEU A 213 -15.99 -1.79 -10.44
C LEU A 213 -15.81 -0.29 -10.15
N SER A 214 -15.18 0.48 -11.04
CA SER A 214 -14.85 1.90 -10.83
C SER A 214 -16.09 2.81 -10.68
N GLY A 215 -15.94 3.98 -10.05
CA GLY A 215 -17.04 4.94 -9.90
C GLY A 215 -18.19 4.48 -9.00
N ASN A 216 -17.88 3.78 -7.91
CA ASN A 216 -18.83 3.34 -6.87
C ASN A 216 -18.39 3.88 -5.49
N GLU A 217 -19.22 3.68 -4.46
CA GLU A 217 -19.04 4.26 -3.12
C GLU A 217 -18.62 3.19 -2.10
N TRP A 218 -17.55 2.45 -2.45
CA TRP A 218 -17.14 1.23 -1.76
C TRP A 218 -16.76 1.43 -0.28
N ASP A 219 -17.38 0.64 0.59
CA ASP A 219 -16.97 0.39 1.97
C ASP A 219 -15.79 -0.59 1.98
N CYS A 220 -14.67 -0.13 2.55
CA CYS A 220 -13.41 -0.85 2.65
C CYS A 220 -13.20 -1.52 4.03
N GLN A 221 -14.25 -1.69 4.85
CA GLN A 221 -14.17 -2.40 6.13
C GLN A 221 -14.22 -3.93 5.94
N GLY A 222 -13.06 -4.57 5.77
CA GLY A 222 -12.98 -6.03 5.61
C GLY A 222 -11.63 -6.58 5.17
N ASN A 223 -11.64 -7.84 4.72
CA ASN A 223 -10.51 -8.48 4.04
C ASN A 223 -10.89 -8.70 2.57
N PHE A 224 -10.17 -8.04 1.67
CA PHE A 224 -10.41 -8.12 0.23
C PHE A 224 -9.12 -8.48 -0.53
N GLN A 225 -8.31 -9.40 0.03
CA GLN A 225 -7.14 -10.00 -0.63
C GLN A 225 -7.45 -10.48 -2.07
N TRP A 226 -8.68 -10.92 -2.33
CA TRP A 226 -9.14 -11.34 -3.66
C TRP A 226 -9.15 -10.18 -4.69
N VAL A 227 -9.38 -8.92 -4.28
CA VAL A 227 -9.39 -7.75 -5.18
C VAL A 227 -8.01 -7.54 -5.78
N LEU A 228 -6.97 -7.60 -4.94
CA LEU A 228 -5.56 -7.56 -5.35
C LEU A 228 -5.24 -8.74 -6.27
N THR A 229 -5.66 -9.95 -5.90
CA THR A 229 -5.41 -11.15 -6.71
C THR A 229 -6.05 -11.08 -8.10
N LEU A 230 -7.29 -10.59 -8.22
CA LEU A 230 -7.92 -10.38 -9.54
C LEU A 230 -7.27 -9.23 -10.33
N HIS A 231 -6.76 -8.19 -9.66
CA HIS A 231 -6.04 -7.10 -10.33
C HIS A 231 -4.66 -7.56 -10.84
N GLU A 232 -3.86 -8.27 -10.03
CA GLU A 232 -2.58 -8.87 -10.44
C GLU A 232 -2.74 -9.90 -11.56
N GLN A 233 -3.90 -10.57 -11.64
CA GLN A 233 -4.27 -11.49 -12.72
C GLN A 233 -4.80 -10.79 -13.99
N GLY A 234 -4.99 -9.46 -13.95
CA GLY A 234 -5.58 -8.68 -15.06
C GLY A 234 -7.09 -8.88 -15.25
N VAL A 235 -7.76 -9.58 -14.34
CA VAL A 235 -9.21 -9.81 -14.35
C VAL A 235 -9.96 -8.56 -13.91
N LEU A 236 -9.51 -7.92 -12.83
CA LEU A 236 -10.08 -6.65 -12.36
C LEU A 236 -9.48 -5.48 -13.14
N LEU A 237 -10.25 -4.98 -14.10
CA LEU A 237 -9.94 -3.76 -14.84
C LEU A 237 -9.96 -2.55 -13.91
N ASN A 238 -9.07 -1.59 -14.19
CA ASN A 238 -8.99 -0.30 -13.51
C ASN A 238 -8.96 -0.39 -11.97
N GLY A 239 -8.41 -1.49 -11.42
CA GLY A 239 -8.28 -1.71 -9.97
C GLY A 239 -7.60 -0.53 -9.25
N ASP A 240 -6.59 0.07 -9.87
CA ASP A 240 -5.88 1.29 -9.43
C ASP A 240 -6.81 2.49 -9.17
N SER A 241 -8.01 2.50 -9.75
CA SER A 241 -9.02 3.57 -9.65
C SER A 241 -10.11 3.28 -8.61
N LEU A 242 -10.00 2.20 -7.82
CA LEU A 242 -10.95 1.90 -6.75
C LEU A 242 -10.66 2.72 -5.49
N THR A 243 -11.58 3.64 -5.17
CA THR A 243 -11.51 4.54 -4.01
C THR A 243 -12.48 4.10 -2.92
N CYS A 244 -12.04 4.13 -1.65
CA CYS A 244 -12.89 3.90 -0.49
C CYS A 244 -13.77 5.12 -0.18
N HIS A 245 -14.98 4.91 0.34
CA HIS A 245 -15.94 5.96 0.71
C HIS A 245 -15.95 6.28 2.22
N ASP A 246 -14.80 6.22 2.90
CA ASP A 246 -14.69 6.66 4.30
C ASP A 246 -14.44 8.18 4.37
N ALA A 247 -15.29 8.88 5.14
CA ALA A 247 -15.16 10.31 5.40
C ALA A 247 -13.87 10.70 6.17
N GLN A 248 -13.19 9.74 6.83
CA GLN A 248 -11.94 9.99 7.55
C GLN A 248 -10.67 9.68 6.74
N HIS A 249 -10.73 8.79 5.74
CA HIS A 249 -9.54 8.29 5.03
C HIS A 249 -9.69 8.41 3.51
N LYS A 250 -9.13 9.47 2.93
CA LYS A 250 -9.02 9.68 1.47
C LYS A 250 -7.86 8.90 0.83
N GLU A 251 -7.59 7.70 1.31
CA GLU A 251 -6.50 6.85 0.79
C GLU A 251 -7.05 5.82 -0.22
N SER A 252 -6.25 5.39 -1.19
CA SER A 252 -6.69 4.36 -2.13
C SER A 252 -6.83 3.01 -1.43
N TRP A 253 -7.83 2.22 -1.82
CA TRP A 253 -7.97 0.82 -1.42
C TRP A 253 -6.66 0.04 -1.67
N ILE A 254 -5.97 0.35 -2.77
CA ILE A 254 -4.72 -0.29 -3.15
C ILE A 254 -3.55 0.18 -2.28
N ASP A 255 -3.47 1.44 -1.84
CA ASP A 255 -2.35 1.90 -0.99
C ASP A 255 -2.28 1.09 0.32
N LEU A 256 -3.43 0.94 0.99
CA LEU A 256 -3.54 0.16 2.24
C LEU A 256 -3.16 -1.30 2.00
N SER A 257 -3.68 -1.92 0.94
CA SER A 257 -3.62 -3.37 0.74
C SER A 257 -2.29 -3.82 0.10
N TYR A 258 -1.74 -3.00 -0.79
CA TYR A 258 -0.36 -3.09 -1.27
C TYR A 258 0.63 -2.95 -0.11
N SER A 259 0.37 -2.08 0.88
CA SER A 259 1.24 -1.97 2.06
C SER A 259 1.35 -3.29 2.84
N ILE A 260 0.25 -4.05 2.95
CA ILE A 260 0.20 -5.34 3.66
C ILE A 260 0.97 -6.41 2.87
N ILE A 261 0.69 -6.58 1.58
CA ILE A 261 1.43 -7.54 0.72
C ILE A 261 2.92 -7.20 0.68
N LYS A 262 3.26 -5.92 0.53
CA LYS A 262 4.65 -5.43 0.51
C LYS A 262 5.36 -5.69 1.84
N ARG A 263 4.67 -5.54 2.98
CA ARG A 263 5.22 -5.87 4.31
C ARG A 263 5.54 -7.37 4.44
N GLU A 264 4.62 -8.25 4.04
CA GLU A 264 4.85 -9.70 4.12
C GLU A 264 5.89 -10.20 3.10
N ASN A 265 5.98 -9.59 1.91
CA ASN A 265 7.03 -9.89 0.95
C ASN A 265 8.39 -9.35 1.42
N ASN A 266 8.46 -8.15 2.00
CA ASN A 266 9.70 -7.65 2.61
C ASN A 266 10.20 -8.54 3.77
N LYS A 267 9.30 -9.03 4.64
CA LYS A 267 9.64 -10.03 5.67
C LYS A 267 10.27 -11.29 5.07
N LYS A 268 9.68 -11.85 4.00
CA LYS A 268 10.23 -13.03 3.29
C LYS A 268 11.60 -12.74 2.69
N THR A 269 11.80 -11.56 2.11
CA THR A 269 13.09 -11.12 1.57
C THR A 269 14.15 -11.00 2.66
N VAL A 270 13.86 -10.35 3.79
CA VAL A 270 14.77 -10.24 4.94
C VAL A 270 15.11 -11.63 5.49
N ALA A 271 14.13 -12.54 5.59
CA ALA A 271 14.36 -13.92 6.01
C ALA A 271 15.15 -14.76 4.98
N ALA A 272 15.25 -14.32 3.71
CA ALA A 272 16.13 -14.92 2.71
C ALA A 272 17.55 -14.33 2.79
N GLU A 273 17.68 -13.00 2.80
CA GLU A 273 18.97 -12.29 2.89
C GLU A 273 19.72 -12.62 4.19
N CYS A 274 19.02 -12.77 5.31
CA CYS A 274 19.61 -13.21 6.57
C CYS A 274 20.30 -14.58 6.42
N ARG A 275 19.58 -15.56 5.86
CA ARG A 275 20.10 -16.93 5.67
C ARG A 275 21.27 -17.01 4.70
N SER A 276 21.36 -16.11 3.71
CA SER A 276 22.46 -16.10 2.74
C SER A 276 23.66 -15.25 3.14
N ARG A 277 23.47 -14.14 3.89
CA ARG A 277 24.53 -13.17 4.21
C ARG A 277 25.13 -13.31 5.59
N THR A 278 24.35 -13.71 6.61
CA THR A 278 24.77 -13.62 8.02
C THR A 278 25.03 -14.97 8.69
N SER A 279 25.12 -16.07 7.93
CA SER A 279 25.69 -17.36 8.36
C SER A 279 25.21 -17.90 9.72
N GLY A 280 23.92 -17.74 10.03
CA GLY A 280 23.31 -18.25 11.26
C GLY A 280 22.94 -17.21 12.32
N CYS A 281 23.11 -15.92 12.04
CA CYS A 281 22.48 -14.86 12.84
C CYS A 281 20.94 -14.91 12.75
N TYR A 282 20.27 -14.40 13.77
CA TYR A 282 18.84 -14.10 13.74
C TYR A 282 18.64 -12.70 13.16
N CYS A 283 17.54 -12.46 12.45
CA CYS A 283 17.21 -11.15 11.90
C CYS A 283 15.73 -10.85 12.09
N GLU A 284 15.41 -9.71 12.71
CA GLU A 284 14.05 -9.26 12.98
C GLU A 284 13.63 -8.13 12.05
N PHE A 285 12.43 -8.26 11.48
CA PHE A 285 11.81 -7.23 10.65
C PHE A 285 11.03 -6.24 11.53
N VAL A 286 11.50 -5.00 11.62
CA VAL A 286 10.89 -3.93 12.43
C VAL A 286 10.25 -2.89 11.52
N SER A 287 8.93 -2.71 11.65
CA SER A 287 8.19 -1.66 10.92
C SER A 287 8.12 -0.37 11.74
N ALA A 288 8.86 0.65 11.33
CA ALA A 288 8.88 1.97 11.98
C ALA A 288 7.62 2.79 11.60
N GLY A 289 6.53 2.60 12.35
CA GLY A 289 5.21 3.12 11.99
C GLY A 289 4.89 4.51 12.55
N ILE A 290 4.99 5.55 11.71
CA ILE A 290 4.13 6.75 11.77
C ILE A 290 3.70 7.10 10.33
N GLY A 291 2.38 7.18 10.08
CA GLY A 291 1.84 7.77 8.83
C GLY A 291 2.03 6.95 7.54
N GLY A 292 1.84 5.63 7.57
CA GLY A 292 1.63 4.77 6.38
C GLY A 292 2.81 4.55 5.42
N ARG A 293 3.82 5.44 5.40
CA ARG A 293 4.90 5.48 4.40
C ARG A 293 5.98 4.41 4.57
N GLY A 294 5.61 3.14 4.40
CA GLY A 294 6.40 2.07 3.77
C GLY A 294 7.82 1.73 4.26
N SER A 295 8.32 2.37 5.31
CA SER A 295 9.69 2.24 5.80
C SER A 295 9.81 1.14 6.85
N TYR A 296 10.84 0.32 6.73
CA TYR A 296 11.17 -0.74 7.68
C TYR A 296 12.67 -0.74 7.93
N THR A 297 13.05 -1.37 9.03
CA THR A 297 14.44 -1.62 9.40
C THR A 297 14.62 -3.07 9.80
N VAL A 298 15.86 -3.55 9.76
CA VAL A 298 16.23 -4.90 10.19
C VAL A 298 17.16 -4.82 11.39
N GLN A 299 16.84 -5.54 12.46
CA GLN A 299 17.76 -5.77 13.57
C GLN A 299 18.41 -7.14 13.36
N VAL A 300 19.72 -7.26 13.54
CA VAL A 300 20.48 -8.51 13.33
C VAL A 300 21.16 -8.92 14.62
N ASP A 301 20.77 -10.08 15.17
CA ASP A 301 21.43 -10.71 16.32
C ASP A 301 22.37 -11.82 15.85
N CYS A 302 23.67 -11.52 15.92
CA CYS A 302 24.79 -12.42 15.74
C CYS A 302 25.48 -12.77 17.07
N SER A 303 24.86 -12.49 18.23
CA SER A 303 25.49 -12.71 19.54
C SER A 303 25.79 -14.19 19.83
N ASN A 304 26.74 -14.47 20.72
CA ASN A 304 27.00 -15.78 21.32
C ASN A 304 27.27 -16.94 20.32
N ARG A 305 27.77 -16.64 19.12
CA ARG A 305 27.97 -17.58 18.01
C ARG A 305 29.44 -17.97 17.77
N GLN A 306 30.32 -17.67 18.72
CA GLN A 306 31.77 -17.95 18.67
C GLN A 306 32.51 -17.32 17.46
N MET A 307 31.94 -16.27 16.87
CA MET A 307 32.42 -15.65 15.64
C MET A 307 33.78 -14.95 15.84
N THR A 308 34.72 -15.17 14.92
CA THR A 308 36.04 -14.49 14.88
C THR A 308 36.07 -13.30 13.92
N SER A 309 35.09 -13.18 13.04
CA SER A 309 34.92 -12.09 12.08
C SER A 309 33.45 -11.74 11.90
N LEU A 310 33.18 -10.47 11.62
CA LEU A 310 31.85 -9.98 11.25
C LEU A 310 31.34 -10.59 9.92
N PRO A 311 30.02 -10.64 9.66
CA PRO A 311 29.47 -11.04 8.37
C PRO A 311 29.99 -10.17 7.21
N ALA A 312 30.20 -10.77 6.03
CA ALA A 312 30.66 -10.04 4.86
C ALA A 312 29.63 -9.00 4.38
N GLU A 313 28.35 -9.38 4.38
CA GLU A 313 27.21 -8.52 4.07
C GLU A 313 26.15 -8.62 5.18
N LEU A 314 25.21 -7.68 5.20
CA LEU A 314 24.02 -7.69 6.07
C LEU A 314 22.75 -7.65 5.20
N PRO A 315 21.57 -8.01 5.72
CA PRO A 315 20.30 -7.76 5.06
C PRO A 315 20.12 -6.26 4.75
N ASN A 316 19.39 -5.94 3.68
CA ASN A 316 19.10 -4.57 3.33
C ASN A 316 18.28 -3.90 4.46
N PHE A 317 18.49 -2.59 4.66
CA PHE A 317 17.85 -1.81 5.73
C PHE A 317 18.22 -2.23 7.17
N THR A 318 19.34 -2.94 7.36
CA THR A 318 19.87 -3.23 8.71
C THR A 318 20.25 -1.95 9.44
N ASN A 319 19.59 -1.64 10.56
CA ASN A 319 19.86 -0.45 11.37
C ASN A 319 20.58 -0.78 12.70
N GLU A 320 20.49 -2.03 13.16
CA GLU A 320 21.02 -2.50 14.44
C GLU A 320 21.68 -3.87 14.26
N LEU A 321 22.88 -4.03 14.83
CA LEU A 321 23.67 -5.25 14.80
C LEU A 321 24.19 -5.55 16.22
N ASP A 322 23.76 -6.68 16.78
CA ASP A 322 24.36 -7.26 18.00
C ASP A 322 25.31 -8.39 17.60
N VAL A 323 26.56 -8.31 18.06
CA VAL A 323 27.62 -9.30 17.87
C VAL A 323 28.29 -9.63 19.21
N SER A 324 27.59 -9.43 20.32
CA SER A 324 28.12 -9.61 21.67
C SER A 324 28.42 -11.08 22.03
N GLY A 325 29.31 -11.31 22.98
CA GLY A 325 29.66 -12.67 23.44
C GLY A 325 30.35 -13.54 22.37
N ASN A 326 31.12 -12.91 21.48
CA ASN A 326 31.85 -13.57 20.40
C ASN A 326 33.37 -13.49 20.64
N ASN A 327 34.17 -13.81 19.62
CA ASN A 327 35.62 -13.82 19.65
C ASN A 327 36.22 -12.83 18.63
N LEU A 328 35.53 -11.71 18.37
CA LEU A 328 35.95 -10.68 17.42
C LEU A 328 37.14 -9.87 17.97
N THR A 329 38.14 -9.63 17.13
CA THR A 329 39.29 -8.75 17.44
C THR A 329 39.25 -7.39 16.73
N SER A 330 38.45 -7.27 15.67
CA SER A 330 38.30 -6.06 14.85
C SER A 330 36.85 -5.85 14.42
N LEU A 331 36.50 -4.58 14.17
CA LEU A 331 35.22 -4.14 13.61
C LEU A 331 35.35 -3.53 12.20
N ASP A 332 36.49 -3.65 11.52
CA ASP A 332 36.79 -2.96 10.24
C ASP A 332 35.75 -3.19 9.13
N GLN A 333 35.06 -4.34 9.16
CA GLN A 333 34.00 -4.66 8.19
C GLN A 333 32.80 -3.70 8.28
N VAL A 334 32.57 -3.05 9.43
CA VAL A 334 31.52 -2.02 9.62
C VAL A 334 31.70 -0.86 8.62
N ILE A 335 32.94 -0.53 8.25
CA ILE A 335 33.26 0.53 7.28
C ILE A 335 32.75 0.18 5.87
N LYS A 336 32.51 -1.11 5.58
CA LYS A 336 32.06 -1.60 4.26
C LYS A 336 30.55 -1.83 4.17
N TYR A 337 29.80 -1.71 5.27
CA TYR A 337 28.35 -1.87 5.23
C TYR A 337 27.68 -0.65 4.56
N GLY A 338 26.91 -0.93 3.51
CA GLY A 338 26.30 0.09 2.65
C GLY A 338 25.06 0.77 3.24
N ASN A 339 24.36 1.54 2.41
CA ASN A 339 23.18 2.31 2.82
C ASN A 339 21.94 1.44 3.08
N PRO A 340 21.07 1.79 4.06
CA PRO A 340 21.24 2.89 5.02
C PRO A 340 22.31 2.58 6.09
N PRO A 341 22.99 3.59 6.64
CA PRO A 341 24.10 3.35 7.56
C PRO A 341 23.62 2.73 8.88
N LEU A 342 24.39 1.79 9.40
CA LEU A 342 24.18 1.15 10.70
C LEU A 342 24.13 2.23 11.80
N LYS A 343 23.08 2.22 12.63
CA LYS A 343 22.89 3.18 13.72
C LYS A 343 23.19 2.61 15.10
N VAL A 344 23.00 1.31 15.28
CA VAL A 344 23.25 0.63 16.55
C VAL A 344 24.21 -0.53 16.33
N LEU A 345 25.29 -0.57 17.12
CA LEU A 345 26.24 -1.67 17.15
C LEU A 345 26.49 -2.07 18.60
N ILE A 346 26.26 -3.34 18.92
CA ILE A 346 26.51 -3.92 20.24
C ILE A 346 27.57 -5.00 20.08
N ALA A 347 28.80 -4.73 20.51
CA ALA A 347 29.95 -5.63 20.40
C ALA A 347 30.54 -5.97 21.78
N ASP A 348 29.71 -5.93 22.82
CA ASP A 348 30.08 -6.25 24.19
C ASP A 348 30.66 -7.68 24.33
N SER A 349 31.56 -7.92 25.28
CA SER A 349 32.12 -9.25 25.56
C SER A 349 32.77 -9.91 24.33
N ASN A 350 33.75 -9.22 23.74
CA ASN A 350 34.56 -9.68 22.61
C ASN A 350 36.08 -9.55 22.94
N ARG A 351 36.96 -9.61 21.93
CA ARG A 351 38.42 -9.43 22.08
C ARG A 351 38.95 -8.22 21.33
N ILE A 352 38.16 -7.14 21.24
CA ILE A 352 38.53 -5.94 20.49
C ILE A 352 39.54 -5.12 21.30
N GLU A 353 40.69 -4.79 20.68
CA GLU A 353 41.76 -3.99 21.29
C GLU A 353 41.80 -2.55 20.74
N SER A 354 41.25 -2.31 19.54
CA SER A 354 41.19 -0.98 18.92
C SER A 354 39.91 -0.77 18.11
N ILE A 355 39.44 0.48 18.10
CA ILE A 355 38.40 0.97 17.19
C ILE A 355 38.90 2.14 16.33
N ARG A 356 40.21 2.39 16.34
CA ARG A 356 40.87 3.54 15.68
C ARG A 356 40.65 3.54 14.16
N ASN A 357 40.60 2.35 13.56
CA ASN A 357 40.31 2.17 12.13
C ASN A 357 38.91 2.66 11.71
N LEU A 358 37.95 2.75 12.64
CA LEU A 358 36.62 3.29 12.35
C LEU A 358 36.63 4.81 12.19
N SER A 359 37.75 5.48 12.47
CA SER A 359 37.90 6.94 12.35
C SER A 359 37.56 7.43 10.93
N GLY A 360 36.86 8.56 10.86
CA GLY A 360 36.38 9.12 9.59
C GLY A 360 35.32 8.30 8.83
N SER A 361 34.79 7.21 9.39
CA SER A 361 33.73 6.40 8.77
C SER A 361 32.32 7.00 8.93
N ASP A 362 31.39 6.60 8.06
CA ASP A 362 29.98 7.01 8.16
C ASP A 362 29.27 6.40 9.37
N PHE A 363 29.73 5.26 9.89
CA PHE A 363 29.26 4.74 11.17
C PHE A 363 29.60 5.69 12.32
N MET A 364 30.86 6.14 12.44
CA MET A 364 31.26 7.09 13.49
C MET A 364 30.50 8.42 13.39
N ARG A 365 30.20 8.89 12.17
CA ARG A 365 29.32 10.05 11.93
C ARG A 365 27.86 9.82 12.38
N ASN A 366 27.27 8.65 12.11
CA ASN A 366 25.81 8.46 12.20
C ASN A 366 25.30 7.54 13.32
N PHE A 367 26.15 6.88 14.11
CA PHE A 367 25.68 5.98 15.17
C PHE A 367 24.84 6.71 16.23
N SER A 368 23.78 6.05 16.70
CA SER A 368 22.97 6.48 17.86
C SER A 368 23.35 5.69 19.12
N ARG A 369 23.78 4.44 18.98
CA ARG A 369 24.27 3.61 20.11
C ARG A 369 25.45 2.73 19.67
N PHE A 370 26.56 2.79 20.40
CA PHE A 370 27.72 1.93 20.19
C PHE A 370 28.17 1.32 21.53
N SER A 371 28.14 0.00 21.65
CA SER A 371 28.49 -0.71 22.88
C SER A 371 29.73 -1.58 22.67
N LEU A 372 30.74 -1.40 23.51
CA LEU A 372 32.05 -2.05 23.46
C LEU A 372 32.48 -2.56 24.83
N ARG A 373 31.52 -2.85 25.71
CA ARG A 373 31.78 -3.22 27.11
C ARG A 373 32.51 -4.57 27.17
N HIS A 374 33.29 -4.83 28.22
CA HIS A 374 33.98 -6.13 28.39
C HIS A 374 34.86 -6.54 27.18
N ASN A 375 35.59 -5.58 26.62
CA ASN A 375 36.62 -5.79 25.58
C ASN A 375 38.01 -5.43 26.15
N PHE A 376 39.03 -5.27 25.31
CA PHE A 376 40.41 -4.96 25.70
C PHE A 376 40.90 -3.62 25.16
N ILE A 377 39.99 -2.69 24.86
CA ILE A 377 40.33 -1.40 24.22
C ILE A 377 41.14 -0.52 25.17
N THR A 378 42.20 0.08 24.65
CA THR A 378 43.08 0.97 25.43
C THR A 378 42.79 2.47 25.16
N PRO A 379 43.14 3.37 26.10
CA PRO A 379 43.00 4.82 25.97
C PRO A 379 43.52 5.46 24.67
N SER A 380 44.56 4.89 24.06
CA SER A 380 45.18 5.42 22.85
C SER A 380 44.45 5.03 21.55
N GLU A 381 43.60 4.00 21.61
CA GLU A 381 42.97 3.34 20.47
C GLU A 381 41.51 3.75 20.23
N ILE A 382 41.08 4.82 20.90
CA ILE A 382 39.76 5.45 20.74
C ILE A 382 39.92 6.73 19.91
N PRO A 383 39.24 6.88 18.76
CA PRO A 383 39.23 8.11 17.97
C PRO A 383 38.29 9.15 18.60
N LEU A 384 38.73 9.73 19.73
CA LEU A 384 37.96 10.66 20.58
C LEU A 384 37.34 11.83 19.80
N ASP A 385 38.05 12.33 18.78
CA ASP A 385 37.71 13.53 18.01
C ASP A 385 36.56 13.30 17.00
N ASP A 386 36.31 12.06 16.58
CA ASP A 386 35.18 11.71 15.70
C ASP A 386 33.87 11.50 16.47
N ILE A 387 33.95 11.06 17.73
CA ILE A 387 32.78 10.90 18.61
C ILE A 387 32.12 12.27 18.89
N VAL A 388 32.87 13.37 18.73
CA VAL A 388 32.49 14.75 19.04
C VAL A 388 31.78 15.48 17.88
N GLN A 389 31.90 15.01 16.64
CA GLN A 389 31.41 15.72 15.45
C GLN A 389 29.88 15.57 15.24
N VAL A 390 29.08 16.17 16.12
CA VAL A 390 27.61 16.17 16.04
C VAL A 390 27.07 17.56 16.37
N PRO A 391 26.34 18.23 15.45
CA PRO A 391 25.55 19.41 15.78
C PRO A 391 24.49 19.07 16.83
N PHE A 392 24.32 19.94 17.83
CA PHE A 392 23.49 19.72 19.02
C PHE A 392 21.99 19.46 18.72
N GLU A 393 21.55 19.71 17.49
CA GLU A 393 20.17 19.65 17.03
C GLU A 393 19.73 18.25 16.55
N PHE A 394 20.65 17.30 16.30
CA PHE A 394 20.32 16.03 15.64
C PHE A 394 20.92 14.78 16.30
N GLN A 395 20.04 13.99 16.94
CA GLN A 395 20.23 12.65 17.48
C GLN A 395 21.17 12.52 18.70
N PHE A 396 20.65 11.90 19.76
CA PHE A 396 21.47 11.45 20.89
C PHE A 396 22.41 10.32 20.45
N LYS A 397 23.72 10.51 20.68
CA LYS A 397 24.72 9.43 20.59
C LYS A 397 24.99 8.88 21.97
N TYR A 398 25.01 7.55 22.09
CA TYR A 398 25.43 6.85 23.31
C TYR A 398 26.58 5.90 22.99
N ILE A 399 27.69 6.02 23.71
CA ILE A 399 28.79 5.04 23.70
C ILE A 399 28.97 4.42 25.08
N TYR A 400 29.26 3.12 25.12
CA TYR A 400 29.46 2.34 26.34
C TYR A 400 30.83 1.65 26.31
N LEU A 401 31.69 1.95 27.29
CA LEU A 401 33.09 1.54 27.33
C LEU A 401 33.49 0.84 28.64
N TYR A 402 32.52 0.49 29.49
CA TYR A 402 32.74 -0.19 30.77
C TYR A 402 33.59 -1.48 30.64
N ASN A 403 34.48 -1.68 31.62
CA ASN A 403 35.36 -2.85 31.73
C ASN A 403 36.17 -3.14 30.45
N ASN A 404 36.95 -2.15 30.01
CA ASN A 404 38.00 -2.27 28.99
C ASN A 404 39.41 -2.15 29.61
N SER A 405 40.47 -2.26 28.79
CA SER A 405 41.89 -2.15 29.17
C SER A 405 42.32 -0.70 29.47
N TRP A 406 41.62 -0.06 30.41
CA TRP A 406 41.94 1.27 30.90
C TRP A 406 43.21 1.25 31.77
N GLU A 407 44.30 1.87 31.32
CA GLU A 407 45.53 2.07 32.10
C GLU A 407 45.51 3.46 32.76
N CYS A 408 45.98 3.59 34.01
CA CYS A 408 46.10 4.92 34.65
C CYS A 408 47.41 5.60 34.23
N ASP A 409 47.48 5.99 32.96
CA ASP A 409 48.61 6.69 32.36
C ASP A 409 48.34 8.21 32.24
N CYS A 410 49.35 8.95 31.75
CA CYS A 410 49.24 10.39 31.61
C CYS A 410 48.25 10.82 30.49
N ASN A 411 48.14 10.09 29.37
CA ASN A 411 47.12 10.36 28.34
C ASN A 411 45.70 10.12 28.87
N THR A 412 45.51 9.13 29.75
CA THR A 412 44.22 8.91 30.42
C THR A 412 43.86 10.05 31.36
N ALA A 413 44.81 10.54 32.16
CA ALA A 413 44.58 11.64 33.10
C ALA A 413 44.42 13.03 32.45
N THR A 414 44.95 13.25 31.24
CA THR A 414 44.95 14.57 30.58
C THR A 414 44.01 14.66 29.40
N ARG A 415 43.91 13.62 28.55
CA ARG A 415 43.09 13.63 27.33
C ARG A 415 41.76 12.91 27.51
N VAL A 416 41.79 11.66 27.98
CA VAL A 416 40.55 10.86 28.13
C VAL A 416 39.65 11.42 29.22
N ARG A 417 40.20 11.73 30.40
CA ARG A 417 39.45 12.29 31.53
C ARG A 417 38.72 13.58 31.14
N ASP A 418 39.40 14.51 30.48
CA ASP A 418 38.84 15.82 30.14
C ASP A 418 37.75 15.70 29.05
N TRP A 419 37.97 14.79 28.09
CA TRP A 419 36.95 14.38 27.14
C TRP A 419 35.74 13.72 27.83
N LEU A 420 35.95 12.82 28.80
CA LEU A 420 34.87 12.20 29.58
C LEU A 420 34.08 13.22 30.39
N TRP A 421 34.72 14.22 31.02
CA TRP A 421 34.01 15.28 31.74
C TRP A 421 33.12 16.11 30.80
N LYS A 422 33.63 16.46 29.62
CA LYS A 422 32.92 17.26 28.62
C LYS A 422 31.79 16.47 27.93
N TYR A 423 32.01 15.19 27.65
CA TYR A 423 31.10 14.31 26.89
C TYR A 423 30.45 13.21 27.74
N ARG A 424 30.34 13.39 29.05
CA ARG A 424 29.66 12.48 30.01
C ARG A 424 28.21 12.12 29.66
N HIS A 425 27.57 12.90 28.79
CA HIS A 425 26.22 12.67 28.29
C HIS A 425 26.18 11.77 27.04
N VAL A 426 27.32 11.64 26.33
CA VAL A 426 27.53 10.69 25.23
C VAL A 426 28.03 9.36 25.80
N VAL A 427 28.98 9.40 26.73
CA VAL A 427 29.56 8.20 27.36
C VAL A 427 28.70 7.79 28.55
N ASN A 428 27.62 7.07 28.30
CA ASN A 428 26.55 6.84 29.27
C ASN A 428 26.97 5.98 30.48
N ASP A 429 28.12 5.29 30.40
CA ASP A 429 28.74 4.58 31.52
C ASP A 429 30.06 5.21 32.02
N SER A 430 30.28 6.51 31.76
CA SER A 430 31.49 7.25 32.16
C SER A 430 31.80 7.17 33.66
N SER A 431 30.77 7.09 34.51
CA SER A 431 30.89 6.95 35.97
C SER A 431 31.37 5.57 36.43
N GLN A 432 31.35 4.57 35.54
CA GLN A 432 31.75 3.18 35.80
C GLN A 432 33.15 2.85 35.25
N LEU A 433 33.80 3.81 34.57
CA LEU A 433 35.11 3.61 33.96
C LEU A 433 36.20 3.64 35.04
N LEU A 434 36.90 2.53 35.21
CA LEU A 434 38.00 2.33 36.15
C LEU A 434 39.27 2.02 35.37
N CYS A 435 40.32 2.85 35.51
CA CYS A 435 41.65 2.51 35.05
C CYS A 435 42.41 1.67 36.09
N SER A 436 43.50 1.02 35.67
CA SER A 436 44.39 0.23 36.52
C SER A 436 45.83 0.73 36.45
N ARG A 437 46.50 0.82 37.60
CA ARG A 437 47.97 0.99 37.74
C ARG A 437 48.42 0.34 39.05
N ASP A 438 49.52 -0.42 39.01
CA ASP A 438 50.06 -1.17 40.14
C ASP A 438 49.01 -2.07 40.85
N GLY A 439 48.10 -2.65 40.08
CA GLY A 439 46.98 -3.48 40.56
C GLY A 439 45.83 -2.71 41.22
N LYS A 440 45.94 -1.39 41.41
CA LYS A 440 44.89 -0.54 41.98
C LYS A 440 43.95 -0.05 40.88
N LYS A 441 42.64 -0.20 41.09
CA LYS A 441 41.62 0.39 40.22
C LYS A 441 41.24 1.80 40.68
N ILE A 442 41.23 2.77 39.77
CA ILE A 442 40.95 4.19 40.04
C ILE A 442 39.86 4.69 39.06
N PRO A 443 38.82 5.41 39.50
CA PRO A 443 37.82 5.98 38.60
C PRO A 443 38.43 7.03 37.66
N VAL A 444 38.27 6.85 36.34
CA VAL A 444 38.94 7.68 35.32
C VAL A 444 38.56 9.16 35.45
N LEU A 445 37.28 9.46 35.71
CA LEU A 445 36.79 10.83 35.93
C LEU A 445 37.48 11.54 37.12
N HIS A 446 38.01 10.80 38.09
CA HIS A 446 38.62 11.34 39.31
C HIS A 446 40.16 11.22 39.31
N LEU A 447 40.76 10.74 38.21
CA LEU A 447 42.21 10.65 38.05
C LEU A 447 42.81 12.06 37.94
N LEU A 448 43.86 12.36 38.71
CA LEU A 448 44.53 13.66 38.66
C LEU A 448 45.89 13.53 37.94
N PRO A 449 46.35 14.50 37.13
CA PRO A 449 47.56 14.34 36.34
C PRO A 449 48.79 14.19 37.23
N ASN A 450 48.83 14.90 38.36
CA ASN A 450 49.87 14.80 39.37
C ASN A 450 49.96 13.44 40.09
N GLN A 451 49.04 12.50 39.85
CA GLN A 451 49.12 11.13 40.36
C GLN A 451 49.83 10.16 39.40
N VAL A 452 49.96 10.52 38.11
CA VAL A 452 50.36 9.58 37.04
C VAL A 452 51.26 10.15 35.94
N CYS A 453 51.37 11.48 35.82
CA CYS A 453 52.27 12.20 34.92
C CYS A 453 53.51 12.69 35.68
N ASP A 454 54.70 12.31 35.21
CA ASP A 454 55.98 12.71 35.83
C ASP A 454 56.52 14.08 35.31
N ASP A 455 55.68 14.92 34.70
CA ASP A 455 56.06 16.22 34.11
C ASP A 455 56.08 17.36 35.16
N PRO A 456 57.23 18.02 35.40
CA PRO A 456 57.34 19.15 36.33
C PRO A 456 56.41 20.34 36.03
N ASN A 457 56.03 20.55 34.77
CA ASN A 457 55.14 21.65 34.38
C ASN A 457 53.69 21.39 34.79
N TYR A 458 53.22 20.15 34.67
CA TYR A 458 51.88 19.76 35.12
C TYR A 458 51.71 19.92 36.63
N LEU A 459 52.74 19.58 37.41
CA LEU A 459 52.74 19.77 38.87
C LEU A 459 52.57 21.26 39.23
N ARG A 460 53.35 22.15 38.58
CA ARG A 460 53.26 23.61 38.78
C ARG A 460 51.89 24.16 38.39
N ASN A 461 51.35 23.75 37.24
CA ASN A 461 50.05 24.23 36.77
C ASN A 461 48.92 23.76 37.70
N ALA A 462 48.90 22.48 38.09
CA ALA A 462 47.90 21.93 38.99
C ALA A 462 47.88 22.62 40.37
N THR A 463 49.05 23.02 40.91
CA THR A 463 49.07 23.85 42.13
C THR A 463 48.45 25.23 41.93
N SER A 464 48.71 25.89 40.79
CA SER A 464 48.14 27.22 40.50
C SER A 464 46.62 27.18 40.25
N GLU A 465 46.11 26.11 39.63
CA GLU A 465 44.67 25.92 39.42
C GLU A 465 43.94 25.66 40.74
N ALA A 466 44.52 24.86 41.64
CA ALA A 466 43.96 24.61 42.96
C ALA A 466 43.84 25.91 43.78
N GLU A 467 44.91 26.70 43.89
CA GLU A 467 44.88 27.98 44.61
C GLU A 467 43.94 29.02 43.97
N MET A 468 43.68 28.93 42.66
CA MET A 468 42.72 29.79 41.97
C MET A 468 41.28 29.35 42.29
N ASN A 469 41.02 28.05 42.32
CA ASN A 469 39.69 27.52 42.53
C ASN A 469 39.20 27.71 43.98
N GLU A 470 40.08 27.57 44.98
CA GLU A 470 39.75 27.90 46.38
C GLU A 470 39.36 29.38 46.54
N ARG A 471 40.08 30.30 45.87
CA ARG A 471 39.76 31.73 45.86
C ARG A 471 38.38 32.00 45.22
N ASN A 472 38.07 31.36 44.09
CA ASN A 472 36.77 31.48 43.43
C ASN A 472 35.61 30.96 44.31
N ILE A 473 35.79 29.83 45.00
CA ILE A 473 34.81 29.28 45.95
C ILE A 473 34.59 30.21 47.14
N SER A 474 35.66 30.82 47.68
CA SER A 474 35.56 31.81 48.76
C SER A 474 34.80 33.08 48.33
N ILE A 475 34.96 33.53 47.09
CA ILE A 475 34.22 34.67 46.52
C ILE A 475 32.74 34.32 46.36
N LEU A 476 32.41 33.14 45.83
CA LEU A 476 31.02 32.67 45.68
C LEU A 476 30.29 32.59 47.03
N HIS A 477 30.91 32.01 48.06
CA HIS A 477 30.32 32.00 49.41
C HIS A 477 30.11 33.42 49.95
N SER A 478 31.05 34.34 49.71
CA SER A 478 30.93 35.74 50.14
C SER A 478 29.75 36.46 49.50
N ILE A 479 29.47 36.21 48.22
CA ILE A 479 28.29 36.74 47.51
C ILE A 479 27.00 36.18 48.14
N ILE A 480 26.92 34.86 48.35
CA ILE A 480 25.76 34.20 48.95
C ILE A 480 25.45 34.77 50.35
N TYR A 481 26.47 35.01 51.19
CA TYR A 481 26.26 35.63 52.51
C TYR A 481 25.69 37.05 52.43
N VAL A 482 26.11 37.85 51.43
CA VAL A 482 25.57 39.21 51.21
C VAL A 482 24.12 39.15 50.73
N GLU A 483 23.77 38.23 49.81
CA GLU A 483 22.39 38.06 49.34
C GLU A 483 21.46 37.58 50.46
N VAL A 484 21.88 36.59 51.25
CA VAL A 484 21.11 36.10 52.41
C VAL A 484 20.92 37.21 53.46
N ALA A 485 21.94 38.03 53.72
CA ALA A 485 21.82 39.17 54.61
C ALA A 485 20.84 40.23 54.08
N ALA A 486 20.87 40.53 52.78
CA ALA A 486 19.93 41.47 52.15
C ALA A 486 18.48 40.96 52.24
N ILE A 487 18.25 39.67 51.96
CA ILE A 487 16.93 39.02 52.10
C ILE A 487 16.45 39.07 53.56
N ALA A 488 17.33 38.80 54.53
CA ALA A 488 16.99 38.88 55.96
C ALA A 488 16.61 40.30 56.39
N VAL A 489 17.33 41.33 55.93
CA VAL A 489 17.00 42.74 56.19
C VAL A 489 15.65 43.12 55.56
N LEU A 490 15.38 42.71 54.33
CA LEU A 490 14.08 42.94 53.68
C LEU A 490 12.93 42.22 54.41
N GLY A 491 13.14 40.98 54.84
CA GLY A 491 12.16 40.21 55.63
C GLY A 491 11.86 40.84 57.00
N LEU A 492 12.89 41.28 57.73
CA LEU A 492 12.74 42.00 59.00
C LEU A 492 12.04 43.35 58.80
N LYS A 493 12.36 44.08 57.73
CA LYS A 493 11.69 45.34 57.38
C LYS A 493 10.21 45.13 57.04
N LEU A 494 9.88 44.11 56.24
CA LEU A 494 8.50 43.75 55.93
C LEU A 494 7.73 43.33 57.19
N ALA A 495 8.35 42.56 58.08
CA ALA A 495 7.73 42.15 59.35
C ALA A 495 7.46 43.36 60.28
N TYR A 496 8.42 44.28 60.41
CA TYR A 496 8.25 45.54 61.15
C TYR A 496 7.12 46.40 60.56
N ASP A 497 7.12 46.60 59.24
CA ASP A 497 6.13 47.42 58.55
C ASP A 497 4.72 46.81 58.64
N SER A 498 4.60 45.48 58.56
CA SER A 498 3.34 44.77 58.79
C SER A 498 2.85 44.95 60.23
N TRP A 499 3.74 44.76 61.22
CA TRP A 499 3.41 44.91 62.64
C TRP A 499 2.97 46.35 62.97
N HIS A 500 3.67 47.35 62.43
CA HIS A 500 3.35 48.76 62.62
C HIS A 500 1.99 49.11 62.01
N TYR A 501 1.71 48.61 60.80
CA TYR A 501 0.40 48.76 60.16
C TYR A 501 -0.73 48.15 61.02
N PHE A 502 -0.58 46.91 61.49
CA PHE A 502 -1.58 46.27 62.36
C PHE A 502 -1.74 46.94 63.73
N ARG A 503 -0.72 47.66 64.23
CA ARG A 503 -0.77 48.38 65.52
C ARG A 503 -1.32 49.80 65.43
N HIS A 504 -1.10 50.49 64.32
CA HIS A 504 -1.34 51.94 64.20
C HIS A 504 -2.20 52.35 63.00
N GLY A 505 -2.55 51.44 62.11
CA GLY A 505 -3.35 51.70 60.89
C GLY A 505 -2.63 52.50 59.81
N GLN A 506 -1.38 52.93 60.05
CA GLN A 506 -0.59 53.74 59.14
C GLN A 506 0.20 52.86 58.16
N LEU A 507 0.02 53.11 56.86
CA LEU A 507 0.74 52.43 55.79
C LEU A 507 2.25 52.75 55.82
N PRO A 508 3.13 51.84 55.36
CA PRO A 508 4.56 52.10 55.26
C PRO A 508 4.87 53.24 54.28
N TRP A 509 5.95 53.99 54.53
CA TRP A 509 6.29 55.21 53.77
C TRP A 509 6.38 55.01 52.25
N ILE A 510 6.84 53.84 51.79
CA ILE A 510 6.87 53.48 50.36
C ILE A 510 5.45 53.34 49.79
N ALA A 511 4.52 52.72 50.51
CA ALA A 511 3.13 52.60 50.09
C ALA A 511 2.43 53.97 50.06
N THR A 512 2.72 54.86 51.02
CA THR A 512 2.23 56.25 51.03
C THR A 512 2.89 57.18 49.99
N LYS A 513 3.69 56.62 49.07
CA LYS A 513 4.24 57.31 47.89
C LYS A 513 3.93 56.60 46.56
N LEU A 514 3.18 55.50 46.61
CA LEU A 514 2.65 54.78 45.45
C LEU A 514 1.12 54.93 45.34
N LEU A 515 0.52 55.67 46.28
CA LEU A 515 -0.83 56.21 46.33
C LEU A 515 -0.73 57.74 46.29
#